data_AF-A0A3M7RT82-F1
#
_entry.id   AF-A0A3M7RT82-F1
#
_cell.length_a   1.000
_cell.length_b   1.000
_cell.length_c   1.000
_cell.angle_alpha   90.00
_cell.angle_beta   90.00
_cell.angle_gamma   90.00
#
_symmetry.space_group_name_H-M   'P 1'
#
loop_
_entity.id
_entity.type
_entity.pdbx_description
1 polymer ?
#
loop_
_entity_poly.entity_id
_entity_poly.type
_entity_poly.pdbx_seq_one_letter_code
_entity_poly.pdbx_strand_id
1 'polypeptide(L)'
;LQEVQDYCAEFLKSQLDPSNCLGIRAFADTHSCRELLKIADKYLQNNFCDVIESDEFLILPINDLIEIISNDELNVNNEETVYQAVMNWIKQNESERKQHIGQLMYHVRLPLLDTKFLVTKVGTDPLIRHDQVCRDLLDEAKDFHLLKDKSSIQDSRIRPRKPVIIGEVLFAVGGWCSGDAISSVEMFDPQCSNEWKMVAPLTKRRCGVGVGVLNNQIYAIGGHDGSTYLNSTERYDPVQNQWFTDVAPTSTCRTSVGVGVLNGFLYAVGGQDGISCLNLVDKYDPGTNRWTRVASMTTRRLGVAVVVLNNYLYAIGGSDGTSPLNTVEKYDPKANKWTPVASMLTRRKHLGCAIYKNSIYSVGGRDDASELNSAERYNPQTNQWQPIVSMKSRRSGVGLAVLNGCLMAIGGFDGSSYLKTCEVFDAEANCWKISCSMIYRRLGGGVGVVKMLKEKDKNGMVNGQKSTITPNSSWPLFLSPVPSLLANVPQTQLSTQNRSANTSNSFSTVSIATITSSDALISNFNSLSTENNSAIASNTASNSNQISSLFVNPESSSPSSTGSSISSQSTSNHSNLTNQKSSAKLVDL
;
A
#
# COMPACT_ATOMS: atom_id res chain seq x y z
N LEU A 1 12.04 -38.96 -9.49
CA LEU A 1 10.84 -38.89 -8.62
C LEU A 1 10.92 -37.70 -7.67
N GLN A 2 11.94 -37.64 -6.80
CA GLN A 2 12.11 -36.56 -5.81
C GLN A 2 11.94 -35.15 -6.42
N GLU A 3 12.66 -34.84 -7.49
CA GLU A 3 12.56 -33.56 -8.21
C GLU A 3 11.13 -33.18 -8.64
N VAL A 4 10.28 -34.16 -8.95
CA VAL A 4 8.86 -33.94 -9.31
C VAL A 4 8.03 -33.65 -8.06
N GLN A 5 8.30 -34.36 -6.94
CA GLN A 5 7.67 -34.07 -5.65
C GLN A 5 8.04 -32.66 -5.16
N ASP A 6 9.31 -32.27 -5.31
CA ASP A 6 9.83 -30.97 -4.91
C ASP A 6 9.22 -29.84 -5.77
N TYR A 7 9.11 -30.04 -7.10
CA TYR A 7 8.46 -29.09 -8.00
C TYR A 7 6.93 -28.97 -7.75
N CYS A 8 6.27 -30.09 -7.43
CA CYS A 8 4.88 -30.08 -6.99
C CYS A 8 4.70 -29.40 -5.63
N ALA A 9 5.66 -29.54 -4.71
CA ALA A 9 5.62 -28.88 -3.40
C ALA A 9 5.76 -27.35 -3.52
N GLU A 10 6.70 -26.85 -4.33
CA GLU A 10 6.80 -25.41 -4.63
C GLU A 10 5.56 -24.89 -5.37
N PHE A 11 4.95 -25.67 -6.27
CA PHE A 11 3.68 -25.30 -6.90
C PHE A 11 2.54 -25.18 -5.86
N LEU A 12 2.32 -26.20 -5.01
CA LEU A 12 1.27 -26.18 -3.99
C LEU A 12 1.48 -25.04 -2.97
N LYS A 13 2.72 -24.82 -2.54
CA LYS A 13 3.15 -23.68 -1.71
C LYS A 13 2.78 -22.32 -2.32
N SER A 14 2.78 -22.20 -3.65
CA SER A 14 2.34 -20.97 -4.34
C SER A 14 0.82 -20.80 -4.44
N GLN A 15 0.05 -21.86 -4.18
CA GLN A 15 -1.42 -21.91 -4.34
C GLN A 15 -2.16 -22.11 -2.99
N LEU A 16 -1.50 -21.90 -1.85
CA LEU A 16 -2.10 -22.01 -0.53
C LEU A 16 -3.19 -20.95 -0.29
N ASP A 17 -4.40 -21.43 -0.07
CA ASP A 17 -5.63 -20.67 0.15
C ASP A 17 -6.38 -21.25 1.38
N PRO A 18 -7.17 -20.46 2.15
CA PRO A 18 -7.89 -21.01 3.31
C PRO A 18 -8.86 -22.15 2.96
N SER A 19 -9.32 -22.22 1.72
CA SER A 19 -10.22 -23.28 1.22
C SER A 19 -9.52 -24.59 0.83
N ASN A 20 -8.19 -24.63 0.77
CA ASN A 20 -7.43 -25.81 0.33
C ASN A 20 -6.27 -26.22 1.25
N CYS A 21 -5.96 -25.42 2.27
CA CYS A 21 -4.76 -25.64 3.07
C CYS A 21 -4.81 -26.92 3.92
N LEU A 22 -6.01 -27.42 4.26
CA LEU A 22 -6.18 -28.67 5.00
C LEU A 22 -5.97 -29.88 4.08
N GLY A 23 -6.51 -29.85 2.86
CA GLY A 23 -6.20 -30.83 1.82
C GLY A 23 -4.70 -30.89 1.49
N ILE A 24 -4.05 -29.73 1.36
CA ILE A 24 -2.58 -29.65 1.13
C ILE A 24 -1.80 -30.18 2.35
N ARG A 25 -2.24 -29.90 3.59
CA ARG A 25 -1.65 -30.45 4.82
C ARG A 25 -1.72 -31.98 4.84
N ALA A 26 -2.92 -32.54 4.63
CA ALA A 26 -3.13 -34.00 4.64
C ALA A 26 -2.34 -34.70 3.53
N PHE A 27 -2.26 -34.11 2.34
CA PHE A 27 -1.40 -34.58 1.26
C PHE A 27 0.09 -34.54 1.65
N ALA A 28 0.55 -33.47 2.29
CA ALA A 28 1.94 -33.31 2.71
C ALA A 28 2.35 -34.33 3.78
N ASP A 29 1.48 -34.64 4.75
CA ASP A 29 1.72 -35.70 5.73
C ASP A 29 1.71 -37.10 5.10
N THR A 30 0.69 -37.41 4.30
CA THR A 30 0.56 -38.69 3.56
C THR A 30 1.81 -39.02 2.72
N HIS A 31 2.45 -38.00 2.13
CA HIS A 31 3.67 -38.16 1.35
C HIS A 31 4.96 -37.82 2.11
N SER A 32 4.90 -37.57 3.43
CA SER A 32 6.03 -37.20 4.29
C SER A 32 6.83 -35.97 3.81
N CYS A 33 6.17 -35.05 3.10
CA CYS A 33 6.71 -33.80 2.57
C CYS A 33 6.88 -32.76 3.69
N ARG A 34 7.79 -33.03 4.64
CA ARG A 34 7.96 -32.29 5.91
C ARG A 34 8.02 -30.76 5.77
N GLU A 35 8.61 -30.23 4.69
CA GLU A 35 8.71 -28.77 4.52
C GLU A 35 7.40 -28.16 4.03
N LEU A 36 6.68 -28.82 3.12
CA LEU A 36 5.32 -28.42 2.72
C LEU A 36 4.35 -28.54 3.90
N LEU A 37 4.48 -29.58 4.72
CA LEU A 37 3.68 -29.78 5.94
C LEU A 37 3.85 -28.60 6.91
N LYS A 38 5.08 -28.25 7.30
CA LYS A 38 5.36 -27.06 8.14
C LYS A 38 4.78 -25.76 7.56
N ILE A 39 4.86 -25.58 6.25
CA ILE A 39 4.34 -24.37 5.58
C ILE A 39 2.80 -24.36 5.63
N ALA A 40 2.15 -25.49 5.39
CA ALA A 40 0.70 -25.64 5.51
C ALA A 40 0.23 -25.47 6.96
N ASP A 41 0.90 -26.07 7.95
CA ASP A 41 0.65 -25.88 9.38
C ASP A 41 0.77 -24.40 9.78
N LYS A 42 1.84 -23.73 9.35
CA LYS A 42 2.05 -22.30 9.65
C LYS A 42 1.04 -21.41 8.93
N TYR A 43 0.59 -21.79 7.72
CA TYR A 43 -0.49 -21.09 7.02
C TYR A 43 -1.82 -21.24 7.76
N LEU A 44 -2.16 -22.47 8.17
CA LEU A 44 -3.34 -22.81 8.95
C LEU A 44 -3.37 -22.09 10.30
N GLN A 45 -2.25 -22.09 11.02
CA GLN A 45 -2.10 -21.36 12.28
C GLN A 45 -2.37 -19.87 12.11
N ASN A 46 -1.85 -19.25 11.03
CA ASN A 46 -1.98 -17.81 10.78
C ASN A 46 -3.38 -17.37 10.31
N ASN A 47 -4.08 -18.21 9.53
CA ASN A 47 -5.36 -17.87 8.89
C ASN A 47 -6.54 -18.70 9.44
N PHE A 48 -6.42 -19.26 10.66
CA PHE A 48 -7.40 -20.21 11.22
C PHE A 48 -8.85 -19.69 11.17
N CYS A 49 -9.08 -18.41 11.43
CA CYS A 49 -10.39 -17.75 11.36
C CYS A 49 -11.06 -17.88 9.97
N ASP A 50 -10.28 -17.89 8.89
CA ASP A 50 -10.80 -18.05 7.52
C ASP A 50 -10.98 -19.54 7.18
N VAL A 51 -10.11 -20.42 7.70
CA VAL A 51 -10.16 -21.87 7.43
C VAL A 51 -11.36 -22.55 8.09
N ILE A 52 -11.82 -22.08 9.26
CA ILE A 52 -13.01 -22.64 9.93
C ILE A 52 -14.33 -22.36 9.20
N GLU A 53 -14.33 -21.49 8.19
CA GLU A 53 -15.47 -21.26 7.29
C GLU A 53 -15.46 -22.24 6.08
N SER A 54 -14.43 -23.07 5.93
CA SER A 54 -14.30 -24.04 4.81
C SER A 54 -15.02 -25.38 5.08
N ASP A 55 -15.52 -25.98 4.01
CA ASP A 55 -16.08 -27.36 4.05
C ASP A 55 -15.00 -28.40 4.40
N GLU A 56 -13.73 -28.19 4.03
CA GLU A 56 -12.62 -29.08 4.42
C GLU A 56 -12.52 -29.21 5.94
N PHE A 57 -12.68 -28.10 6.69
CA PHE A 57 -12.62 -28.11 8.15
C PHE A 57 -13.69 -29.00 8.78
N LEU A 58 -14.93 -28.98 8.26
CA LEU A 58 -16.03 -29.80 8.77
C LEU A 58 -15.84 -31.30 8.54
N ILE A 59 -15.00 -31.68 7.56
CA ILE A 59 -14.74 -33.07 7.17
C ILE A 59 -13.53 -33.66 7.93
N LEU A 60 -12.69 -32.84 8.56
CA LEU A 60 -11.46 -33.24 9.27
C LEU A 60 -11.64 -34.45 10.20
N PRO A 61 -10.66 -35.39 10.26
CA PRO A 61 -10.57 -36.40 11.30
C PRO A 61 -10.37 -35.78 12.69
N ILE A 62 -10.78 -36.52 13.73
CA ILE A 62 -10.67 -36.06 15.12
C ILE A 62 -9.22 -35.79 15.57
N ASN A 63 -8.26 -36.61 15.13
CA ASN A 63 -6.87 -36.47 15.55
C ASN A 63 -6.25 -35.16 15.03
N ASP A 64 -6.46 -34.85 13.75
CA ASP A 64 -6.06 -33.59 13.14
C ASP A 64 -6.75 -32.40 13.81
N LEU A 65 -8.05 -32.49 14.06
CA LEU A 65 -8.77 -31.42 14.76
C LEU A 65 -8.19 -31.18 16.16
N ILE A 66 -7.93 -32.23 16.94
CA ILE A 66 -7.29 -32.16 18.26
C ILE A 66 -5.91 -31.51 18.16
N GLU A 67 -5.07 -31.92 17.21
CA GLU A 67 -3.75 -31.35 17.01
C GLU A 67 -3.83 -29.83 16.76
N ILE A 68 -4.71 -29.41 15.85
CA ILE A 68 -4.93 -28.01 15.48
C ILE A 68 -5.43 -27.20 16.70
N ILE A 69 -6.49 -27.65 17.39
CA ILE A 69 -7.06 -26.90 18.52
C ILE A 69 -6.23 -26.99 19.80
N SER A 70 -5.30 -27.96 19.92
CA SER A 70 -4.34 -28.00 21.03
C SER A 70 -3.26 -26.93 20.92
N ASN A 71 -2.96 -26.46 19.70
CA ASN A 71 -1.79 -25.65 19.40
C ASN A 71 -1.81 -24.28 20.12
N ASP A 72 -0.68 -23.96 20.75
CA ASP A 72 -0.44 -22.71 21.49
C ASP A 72 -0.30 -21.49 20.58
N GLU A 73 0.06 -21.67 19.31
CA GLU A 73 0.41 -20.60 18.36
C GLU A 73 -0.74 -20.21 17.39
N LEU A 74 -1.92 -20.82 17.56
CA LEU A 74 -3.12 -20.59 16.74
C LEU A 74 -3.57 -19.12 16.76
N ASN A 75 -3.68 -18.49 15.59
CA ASN A 75 -4.03 -17.08 15.43
C ASN A 75 -5.55 -16.86 15.53
N VAL A 76 -6.05 -16.73 16.75
CA VAL A 76 -7.47 -16.44 17.05
C VAL A 76 -7.64 -15.17 17.87
N ASN A 77 -8.69 -14.42 17.57
CA ASN A 77 -9.04 -13.18 18.29
C ASN A 77 -9.52 -13.45 19.72
N ASN A 78 -10.22 -14.57 19.94
CA ASN A 78 -10.66 -15.06 21.25
C ASN A 78 -10.86 -16.59 21.21
N GLU A 79 -11.06 -17.22 22.37
CA GLU A 79 -11.41 -18.65 22.43
C GLU A 79 -12.87 -18.94 22.01
N GLU A 80 -13.73 -17.92 21.89
CA GLU A 80 -15.10 -18.10 21.40
C GLU A 80 -15.10 -18.58 19.94
N THR A 81 -14.14 -18.11 19.12
CA THR A 81 -13.88 -18.61 17.77
C THR A 81 -13.55 -20.12 17.78
N VAL A 82 -12.66 -20.56 18.69
CA VAL A 82 -12.27 -21.98 18.80
C VAL A 82 -13.46 -22.83 19.28
N TYR A 83 -14.20 -22.36 20.29
CA TYR A 83 -15.43 -23.02 20.77
C TYR A 83 -16.46 -23.17 19.65
N GLN A 84 -16.71 -22.12 18.86
CA GLN A 84 -17.67 -22.15 17.76
C GLN A 84 -17.22 -23.11 16.65
N ALA A 85 -15.94 -23.12 16.28
CA ALA A 85 -15.40 -24.05 15.29
C ALA A 85 -15.60 -25.52 15.72
N VAL A 86 -15.24 -25.86 16.96
CA VAL A 86 -15.44 -27.21 17.52
C VAL A 86 -16.93 -27.59 17.56
N MET A 87 -17.81 -26.68 17.99
CA MET A 87 -19.25 -26.96 18.06
C MET A 87 -19.89 -27.11 16.67
N ASN A 88 -19.41 -26.38 15.65
CA ASN A 88 -19.86 -26.55 14.27
C ASN A 88 -19.42 -27.91 13.70
N TRP A 89 -18.17 -28.31 13.94
CA TRP A 89 -17.66 -29.64 13.55
C TRP A 89 -18.47 -30.77 14.21
N ILE A 90 -18.80 -30.67 15.51
CA ILE A 90 -19.64 -31.68 16.18
C ILE A 90 -21.04 -31.73 15.55
N LYS A 91 -21.69 -30.57 15.33
CA LYS A 91 -23.07 -30.48 14.83
C LYS A 91 -23.24 -31.02 13.40
N GLN A 92 -22.18 -31.05 12.59
CA GLN A 92 -22.22 -31.66 11.25
C GLN A 92 -22.51 -33.19 11.26
N ASN A 93 -22.19 -33.89 12.35
CA ASN A 93 -22.54 -35.30 12.57
C ASN A 93 -22.69 -35.58 14.07
N GLU A 94 -23.73 -35.00 14.69
CA GLU A 94 -23.95 -35.06 16.14
C GLU A 94 -24.06 -36.50 16.67
N SER A 95 -24.67 -37.39 15.89
CA SER A 95 -24.91 -38.80 16.24
C SER A 95 -23.63 -39.54 16.63
N GLU A 96 -22.56 -39.39 15.83
CA GLU A 96 -21.27 -40.03 16.07
C GLU A 96 -20.31 -39.11 16.83
N ARG A 97 -20.29 -37.81 16.52
CA ARG A 97 -19.27 -36.89 17.05
C ARG A 97 -19.50 -36.48 18.51
N LYS A 98 -20.72 -36.59 19.05
CA LYS A 98 -21.01 -36.18 20.45
C LYS A 98 -20.15 -36.91 21.49
N GLN A 99 -19.74 -38.17 21.25
CA GLN A 99 -18.95 -38.95 22.21
C GLN A 99 -17.55 -38.37 22.44
N HIS A 100 -17.10 -37.46 21.56
CA HIS A 100 -15.79 -36.83 21.60
C HIS A 100 -15.81 -35.41 22.20
N ILE A 101 -16.97 -34.90 22.63
CA ILE A 101 -17.10 -33.49 23.06
C ILE A 101 -16.21 -33.16 24.27
N GLY A 102 -16.13 -34.04 25.28
CA GLY A 102 -15.25 -33.85 26.44
C GLY A 102 -13.76 -33.80 26.06
N GLN A 103 -13.35 -34.61 25.09
CA GLN A 103 -11.97 -34.66 24.60
C GLN A 103 -11.61 -33.40 23.79
N LEU A 104 -12.53 -32.89 22.96
CA LEU A 104 -12.33 -31.66 22.20
C LEU A 104 -12.38 -30.42 23.10
N MET A 105 -13.33 -30.35 24.05
CA MET A 105 -13.49 -29.23 24.98
C MET A 105 -12.32 -29.10 25.96
N TYR A 106 -11.58 -30.18 26.25
CA TYR A 106 -10.34 -30.10 27.02
C TYR A 106 -9.28 -29.18 26.38
N HIS A 107 -9.28 -29.05 25.04
CA HIS A 107 -8.35 -28.19 24.30
C HIS A 107 -8.90 -26.78 23.98
N VAL A 108 -10.18 -26.52 24.28
CA VAL A 108 -10.79 -25.18 24.26
C VAL A 108 -10.55 -24.53 25.62
N ARG A 109 -9.98 -23.31 25.64
CA ARG A 109 -9.52 -22.70 26.91
C ARG A 109 -10.67 -21.96 27.60
N LEU A 110 -11.66 -22.72 28.09
CA LEU A 110 -12.88 -22.21 28.74
C LEU A 110 -12.62 -21.13 29.81
N PRO A 111 -11.58 -21.20 30.67
CA PRO A 111 -11.28 -20.14 31.66
C PRO A 111 -10.88 -18.77 31.05
N LEU A 112 -10.74 -18.68 29.72
CA LEU A 112 -10.38 -17.47 28.98
C LEU A 112 -11.50 -16.95 28.08
N LEU A 113 -12.68 -17.57 28.12
CA LEU A 113 -13.89 -17.04 27.49
C LEU A 113 -14.41 -15.82 28.29
N ASP A 114 -15.25 -14.99 27.65
CA ASP A 114 -15.98 -13.99 28.42
C ASP A 114 -17.02 -14.66 29.35
N THR A 115 -17.15 -14.11 30.56
CA THR A 115 -18.06 -14.61 31.60
C THR A 115 -19.53 -14.66 31.15
N LYS A 116 -19.98 -13.69 30.32
CA LYS A 116 -21.34 -13.69 29.78
C LYS A 116 -21.49 -14.76 28.70
N PHE A 117 -20.51 -14.95 27.82
CA PHE A 117 -20.51 -16.04 26.83
C PHE A 117 -20.53 -17.41 27.52
N LEU A 118 -19.66 -17.62 28.51
CA LEU A 118 -19.54 -18.86 29.26
C LEU A 118 -20.85 -19.24 29.98
N VAL A 119 -21.53 -18.29 30.63
CA VAL A 119 -22.80 -18.58 31.31
C VAL A 119 -23.98 -18.68 30.33
N THR A 120 -24.08 -17.80 29.32
CA THR A 120 -25.28 -17.72 28.45
C THR A 120 -25.27 -18.65 27.25
N LYS A 121 -24.09 -19.08 26.76
CA LYS A 121 -23.94 -20.01 25.62
C LYS A 121 -23.39 -21.36 26.07
N VAL A 122 -22.18 -21.41 26.63
CA VAL A 122 -21.54 -22.70 26.98
C VAL A 122 -22.34 -23.42 28.06
N GLY A 123 -22.69 -22.73 29.15
CA GLY A 123 -23.52 -23.26 30.23
C GLY A 123 -25.00 -23.48 29.91
N THR A 124 -25.47 -23.20 28.69
CA THR A 124 -26.84 -23.50 28.23
C THR A 124 -26.92 -24.56 27.13
N ASP A 125 -25.83 -24.84 26.41
CA ASP A 125 -25.83 -25.80 25.31
C ASP A 125 -26.12 -27.24 25.81
N PRO A 126 -27.09 -27.97 25.22
CA PRO A 126 -27.43 -29.33 25.64
C PRO A 126 -26.24 -30.31 25.59
N LEU A 127 -25.33 -30.20 24.63
CA LEU A 127 -24.24 -31.16 24.48
C LEU A 127 -23.25 -31.05 25.65
N ILE A 128 -22.92 -29.82 26.04
CA ILE A 128 -22.08 -29.50 27.21
C ILE A 128 -22.73 -29.96 28.52
N ARG A 129 -24.06 -29.85 28.63
CA ARG A 129 -24.80 -30.22 29.85
C ARG A 129 -24.89 -31.73 30.08
N HIS A 130 -24.99 -32.54 29.03
CA HIS A 130 -25.16 -34.00 29.18
C HIS A 130 -23.83 -34.72 29.45
N ASP A 131 -22.73 -34.30 28.80
CA ASP A 131 -21.40 -34.87 29.08
C ASP A 131 -20.90 -34.52 30.49
N GLN A 132 -20.13 -35.41 31.11
CA GLN A 132 -19.55 -35.16 32.44
C GLN A 132 -18.31 -34.28 32.37
N VAL A 133 -17.37 -34.59 31.49
CA VAL A 133 -16.09 -33.87 31.39
C VAL A 133 -16.33 -32.41 31.05
N CYS A 134 -17.27 -32.12 30.14
CA CYS A 134 -17.68 -30.75 29.82
C CYS A 134 -18.29 -29.96 30.98
N ARG A 135 -18.96 -30.60 31.95
CA ARG A 135 -19.44 -29.93 33.17
C ARG A 135 -18.29 -29.61 34.11
N ASP A 136 -17.42 -30.59 34.36
CA ASP A 136 -16.28 -30.45 35.27
C ASP A 136 -15.33 -29.33 34.77
N LEU A 137 -15.05 -29.29 33.45
CA LEU A 137 -14.29 -28.22 32.77
C LEU A 137 -14.97 -26.84 32.85
N LEU A 138 -16.31 -26.80 32.79
CA LEU A 138 -17.09 -25.56 32.85
C LEU A 138 -17.16 -24.99 34.26
N ASP A 139 -17.20 -25.84 35.29
CA ASP A 139 -17.21 -25.42 36.69
C ASP A 139 -15.81 -24.93 37.13
N GLU A 140 -14.74 -25.61 36.71
CA GLU A 140 -13.36 -25.10 36.87
C GLU A 140 -13.18 -23.69 36.26
N ALA A 141 -13.74 -23.47 35.07
CA ALA A 141 -13.69 -22.15 34.41
C ALA A 141 -14.46 -21.07 35.19
N LYS A 142 -15.62 -21.39 35.79
CA LYS A 142 -16.34 -20.46 36.68
C LYS A 142 -15.49 -20.11 37.91
N ASP A 143 -14.92 -21.11 38.56
CA ASP A 143 -14.10 -20.92 39.76
C ASP A 143 -12.85 -20.06 39.45
N PHE A 144 -12.22 -20.23 38.29
CA PHE A 144 -11.14 -19.34 37.84
C PHE A 144 -11.56 -17.86 37.67
N HIS A 145 -12.81 -17.58 37.33
CA HIS A 145 -13.34 -16.20 37.30
C HIS A 145 -13.72 -15.68 38.70
N LEU A 146 -14.01 -16.55 39.67
CA LEU A 146 -14.36 -16.21 41.05
C LEU A 146 -13.13 -16.05 41.97
N LEU A 147 -12.03 -16.73 41.68
CA LEU A 147 -10.80 -16.69 42.47
C LEU A 147 -10.06 -15.35 42.33
N LYS A 148 -9.74 -14.74 43.49
CA LYS A 148 -9.00 -13.47 43.59
C LYS A 148 -7.49 -13.61 43.36
N ASP A 149 -6.91 -14.74 43.73
CA ASP A 149 -5.52 -15.08 43.46
C ASP A 149 -5.49 -16.16 42.38
N LYS A 150 -4.69 -15.92 41.33
CA LYS A 150 -4.58 -16.76 40.13
C LYS A 150 -3.20 -17.39 39.98
N SER A 151 -2.30 -17.20 40.95
CA SER A 151 -0.90 -17.64 40.89
C SER A 151 -0.73 -19.16 41.09
N SER A 152 -1.69 -19.82 41.75
CA SER A 152 -1.57 -21.22 42.20
C SER A 152 -1.86 -22.29 41.14
N ILE A 153 -2.47 -21.96 39.99
CA ILE A 153 -2.96 -22.95 39.02
C ILE A 153 -2.05 -23.02 37.79
N GLN A 154 -1.24 -24.08 37.70
CA GLN A 154 -0.24 -24.30 36.64
C GLN A 154 -0.78 -25.08 35.42
N ASP A 155 -2.07 -24.93 35.08
CA ASP A 155 -2.66 -25.62 33.93
C ASP A 155 -2.33 -24.92 32.59
N SER A 156 -2.22 -25.69 31.51
CA SER A 156 -2.04 -25.18 30.14
C SER A 156 -3.28 -24.41 29.65
N ARG A 157 -4.48 -24.84 30.06
CA ARG A 157 -5.79 -24.28 29.66
C ARG A 157 -6.06 -22.89 30.24
N ILE A 158 -5.29 -22.46 31.23
CA ILE A 158 -5.35 -21.11 31.82
C ILE A 158 -4.36 -20.14 31.15
N ARG A 159 -3.42 -20.65 30.34
CA ARG A 159 -2.47 -19.82 29.58
C ARG A 159 -3.13 -19.37 28.28
N PRO A 160 -3.25 -18.06 27.99
CA PRO A 160 -3.69 -17.60 26.68
C PRO A 160 -2.79 -18.15 25.59
N ARG A 161 -3.39 -18.43 24.42
CA ARG A 161 -2.61 -18.72 23.21
C ARG A 161 -1.62 -17.59 22.97
N LYS A 162 -0.50 -17.95 22.36
CA LYS A 162 0.52 -17.04 21.85
C LYS A 162 0.35 -16.99 20.33
N PRO A 163 -0.75 -16.41 19.80
CA PRO A 163 -0.89 -16.24 18.38
C PRO A 163 0.36 -15.52 17.88
N VAL A 164 0.94 -15.95 16.77
CA VAL A 164 1.99 -15.17 16.12
C VAL A 164 1.30 -13.90 15.62
N ILE A 165 1.42 -12.80 16.37
CA ILE A 165 0.61 -11.61 16.13
C ILE A 165 1.06 -11.01 14.80
N ILE A 166 0.33 -11.32 13.74
CA ILE A 166 0.46 -10.66 12.44
C ILE A 166 -0.17 -9.28 12.59
N GLY A 167 0.63 -8.34 13.06
CA GLY A 167 0.25 -6.94 13.12
C GLY A 167 0.33 -6.34 11.72
N GLU A 168 -0.75 -5.70 11.26
CA GLU A 168 -0.61 -4.78 10.14
C GLU A 168 0.11 -3.53 10.63
N VAL A 169 1.20 -3.18 9.95
CA VAL A 169 2.02 -1.98 10.18
C VAL A 169 2.00 -1.09 8.95
N LEU A 170 1.85 0.21 9.15
CA LEU A 170 1.74 1.22 8.09
C LEU A 170 3.08 1.92 7.89
N PHE A 171 3.52 2.08 6.65
CA PHE A 171 4.70 2.83 6.29
C PHE A 171 4.35 4.08 5.48
N ALA A 172 5.05 5.18 5.74
CA ALA A 172 5.02 6.42 4.96
C ALA A 172 6.41 6.67 4.35
N VAL A 173 6.48 6.66 3.03
CA VAL A 173 7.73 6.56 2.25
C VAL A 173 7.97 7.85 1.46
N GLY A 174 9.08 8.53 1.73
CA GLY A 174 9.52 9.71 0.98
C GLY A 174 8.52 10.89 1.04
N GLY A 175 8.35 11.57 -0.09
CA GLY A 175 7.52 12.76 -0.24
C GLY A 175 8.34 14.05 -0.33
N TRP A 176 7.67 15.19 -0.11
CA TRP A 176 8.23 16.54 -0.20
C TRP A 176 7.95 17.33 1.09
N CYS A 177 8.93 18.12 1.54
CA CYS A 177 8.75 19.12 2.60
C CYS A 177 9.71 20.29 2.39
N SER A 178 9.23 21.52 2.65
CA SER A 178 10.04 22.74 2.74
C SER A 178 10.90 23.13 1.51
N GLY A 179 10.76 22.44 0.37
CA GLY A 179 11.54 22.68 -0.85
C GLY A 179 12.44 21.51 -1.28
N ASP A 180 12.51 20.45 -0.48
CA ASP A 180 13.31 19.24 -0.76
C ASP A 180 12.45 17.98 -0.90
N ALA A 181 12.91 17.06 -1.76
CA ALA A 181 12.44 15.68 -1.77
C ALA A 181 13.05 14.90 -0.59
N ILE A 182 12.29 13.95 -0.04
CA ILE A 182 12.65 13.24 1.19
C ILE A 182 13.05 11.79 0.85
N SER A 183 14.11 11.28 1.49
CA SER A 183 14.47 9.85 1.48
C SER A 183 14.04 9.11 2.75
N SER A 184 13.76 9.83 3.85
CA SER A 184 13.39 9.23 5.13
C SER A 184 12.04 8.50 5.04
N VAL A 185 11.92 7.43 5.82
CA VAL A 185 10.75 6.54 5.86
C VAL A 185 10.32 6.36 7.31
N GLU A 186 9.02 6.39 7.56
CA GLU A 186 8.44 6.20 8.89
C GLU A 186 7.51 4.98 8.91
N MET A 187 7.47 4.29 10.04
CA MET A 187 6.60 3.14 10.33
C MET A 187 5.69 3.46 11.51
N PHE A 188 4.43 3.06 11.44
CA PHE A 188 3.43 3.13 12.49
C PHE A 188 2.90 1.73 12.82
N ASP A 189 3.02 1.36 14.09
CA ASP A 189 2.54 0.09 14.64
C ASP A 189 1.53 0.36 15.77
N PRO A 190 0.22 0.39 15.47
CA PRO A 190 -0.81 0.80 16.44
C PRO A 190 -0.93 -0.14 17.64
N GLN A 191 -0.37 -1.36 17.57
CA GLN A 191 -0.42 -2.34 18.65
C GLN A 191 0.78 -2.21 19.60
N CYS A 192 1.92 -1.69 19.12
CA CYS A 192 3.15 -1.56 19.92
C CYS A 192 3.40 -0.12 20.43
N SER A 193 2.92 0.90 19.73
CA SER A 193 3.02 2.30 20.16
C SER A 193 2.14 3.20 19.29
N ASN A 194 1.35 4.10 19.87
CA ASN A 194 0.58 5.10 19.11
C ASN A 194 1.46 6.26 18.53
N GLU A 195 2.69 5.93 18.15
CA GLU A 195 3.73 6.83 17.70
C GLU A 195 4.38 6.27 16.42
N TRP A 196 4.77 7.18 15.53
CA TRP A 196 5.55 6.84 14.34
C TRP A 196 7.03 6.72 14.69
N LYS A 197 7.74 5.79 14.04
CA LYS A 197 9.17 5.50 14.25
C LYS A 197 9.91 5.61 12.93
N MET A 198 11.13 6.15 12.96
CA MET A 198 12.02 6.15 11.80
C MET A 198 12.49 4.72 11.49
N VAL A 199 12.47 4.35 10.21
CA VAL A 199 13.10 3.13 9.68
C VAL A 199 14.16 3.52 8.63
N ALA A 200 14.81 2.54 8.00
CA ALA A 200 15.88 2.83 7.04
C ALA A 200 15.40 3.74 5.89
N PRO A 201 16.16 4.80 5.54
CA PRO A 201 15.82 5.68 4.45
C PRO A 201 16.04 5.01 3.09
N LEU A 202 15.28 5.45 2.09
CA LEU A 202 15.53 5.18 0.68
C LEU A 202 16.97 5.56 0.30
N THR A 203 17.60 4.83 -0.62
CA THR A 203 18.93 5.17 -1.16
C THR A 203 18.89 6.45 -2.01
N LYS A 204 17.73 6.79 -2.58
CA LYS A 204 17.47 8.10 -3.22
C LYS A 204 16.37 8.89 -2.51
N ARG A 205 16.45 10.22 -2.56
CA ARG A 205 15.32 11.10 -2.22
C ARG A 205 14.23 10.93 -3.29
N ARG A 206 12.95 10.89 -2.89
CA ARG A 206 11.83 10.67 -3.82
C ARG A 206 10.56 11.39 -3.36
N CYS A 207 10.13 12.43 -4.08
CA CYS A 207 8.75 12.94 -4.04
C CYS A 207 7.93 12.42 -5.24
N GLY A 208 6.61 12.38 -5.13
CA GLY A 208 5.74 11.82 -6.18
C GLY A 208 5.97 10.32 -6.42
N VAL A 209 6.46 9.61 -5.39
CA VAL A 209 6.86 8.21 -5.46
C VAL A 209 5.65 7.28 -5.43
N GLY A 210 5.59 6.35 -6.38
CA GLY A 210 4.59 5.28 -6.34
C GLY A 210 5.01 4.21 -5.34
N VAL A 211 4.08 3.79 -4.46
CA VAL A 211 4.34 2.76 -3.46
C VAL A 211 3.32 1.63 -3.60
N GLY A 212 3.82 0.40 -3.56
CA GLY A 212 3.01 -0.82 -3.50
C GLY A 212 3.65 -1.86 -2.58
N VAL A 213 2.85 -2.79 -2.07
CA VAL A 213 3.33 -3.88 -1.22
C VAL A 213 3.09 -5.21 -1.92
N LEU A 214 4.16 -5.96 -2.16
CA LEU A 214 4.15 -7.26 -2.84
C LEU A 214 5.01 -8.22 -2.02
N ASN A 215 4.49 -9.41 -1.72
CA ASN A 215 5.18 -10.45 -0.93
C ASN A 215 5.74 -9.92 0.41
N ASN A 216 4.95 -9.09 1.12
CA ASN A 216 5.32 -8.35 2.34
C ASN A 216 6.54 -7.41 2.23
N GLN A 217 7.06 -7.15 1.04
CA GLN A 217 8.09 -6.14 0.78
C GLN A 217 7.47 -4.88 0.15
N ILE A 218 8.04 -3.72 0.44
CA ILE A 218 7.51 -2.41 0.01
C ILE A 218 8.32 -1.90 -1.18
N TYR A 219 7.67 -1.62 -2.31
CA TYR A 219 8.33 -1.19 -3.54
C TYR A 219 8.12 0.31 -3.74
N ALA A 220 9.22 1.06 -3.85
CA ALA A 220 9.24 2.48 -4.15
C ALA A 220 9.66 2.70 -5.61
N ILE A 221 8.70 3.10 -6.44
CA ILE A 221 8.79 3.15 -7.90
C ILE A 221 8.80 4.60 -8.37
N GLY A 222 9.83 4.98 -9.13
CA GLY A 222 9.94 6.31 -9.74
C GLY A 222 9.95 7.46 -8.73
N GLY A 223 9.25 8.54 -9.04
CA GLY A 223 9.31 9.82 -8.33
C GLY A 223 10.33 10.79 -8.91
N HIS A 224 10.62 11.86 -8.18
CA HIS A 224 11.59 12.89 -8.50
C HIS A 224 12.49 13.16 -7.28
N ASP A 225 13.80 13.31 -7.49
CA ASP A 225 14.79 13.42 -6.39
C ASP A 225 15.11 14.86 -5.94
N GLY A 226 14.49 15.85 -6.59
CA GLY A 226 14.80 17.27 -6.45
C GLY A 226 15.54 17.86 -7.66
N SER A 227 16.04 17.03 -8.57
CA SER A 227 16.72 17.48 -9.80
C SER A 227 16.45 16.59 -11.03
N THR A 228 16.09 15.32 -10.85
CA THR A 228 15.85 14.37 -11.93
C THR A 228 14.58 13.54 -11.73
N TYR A 229 13.90 13.23 -12.84
CA TYR A 229 12.79 12.28 -12.89
C TYR A 229 13.35 10.85 -12.90
N LEU A 230 12.85 9.98 -12.02
CA LEU A 230 13.38 8.64 -11.81
C LEU A 230 12.58 7.57 -12.55
N ASN A 231 13.28 6.59 -13.12
CA ASN A 231 12.70 5.31 -13.53
C ASN A 231 13.06 4.15 -12.58
N SER A 232 14.04 4.36 -11.69
CA SER A 232 14.57 3.34 -10.76
C SER A 232 13.51 2.87 -9.77
N THR A 233 13.58 1.59 -9.41
CA THR A 233 12.76 0.97 -8.36
C THR A 233 13.65 0.56 -7.21
N GLU A 234 13.17 0.68 -5.98
CA GLU A 234 13.80 0.12 -4.78
C GLU A 234 12.78 -0.76 -4.06
N ARG A 235 13.21 -1.87 -3.43
CA ARG A 235 12.38 -2.66 -2.51
C ARG A 235 12.92 -2.59 -1.09
N TYR A 236 12.02 -2.50 -0.11
CA TYR A 236 12.35 -2.55 1.31
C TYR A 236 11.94 -3.89 1.88
N ASP A 237 12.87 -4.50 2.63
CA ASP A 237 12.59 -5.65 3.47
C ASP A 237 12.35 -5.20 4.92
N PRO A 238 11.12 -5.33 5.46
CA PRO A 238 10.81 -4.88 6.82
C PRO A 238 11.38 -5.77 7.93
N VAL A 239 11.83 -6.99 7.64
CA VAL A 239 12.48 -7.89 8.61
C VAL A 239 13.95 -7.49 8.76
N GLN A 240 14.61 -7.17 7.65
CA GLN A 240 16.01 -6.71 7.63
C GLN A 240 16.16 -5.22 7.90
N ASN A 241 15.08 -4.43 7.81
CA ASN A 241 15.09 -2.96 7.87
C ASN A 241 16.08 -2.37 6.85
N GLN A 242 15.99 -2.82 5.60
CA GLN A 242 16.94 -2.47 4.54
C GLN A 242 16.27 -2.25 3.18
N TRP A 243 16.75 -1.26 2.43
CA TRP A 243 16.39 -1.04 1.02
C TRP A 243 17.39 -1.72 0.07
N PHE A 244 16.87 -2.29 -1.00
CA PHE A 244 17.61 -2.96 -2.07
C PHE A 244 17.31 -2.33 -3.42
N THR A 245 18.36 -2.17 -4.23
CA THR A 245 18.34 -1.59 -5.59
C THR A 245 18.47 -2.67 -6.68
N ASP A 246 18.09 -3.91 -6.37
CA ASP A 246 18.17 -5.09 -7.23
C ASP A 246 16.97 -5.25 -8.18
N VAL A 247 15.89 -4.50 -7.92
CA VAL A 247 14.69 -4.45 -8.77
C VAL A 247 14.98 -3.68 -10.06
N ALA A 248 14.62 -4.26 -11.20
CA ALA A 248 14.76 -3.63 -12.49
C ALA A 248 14.09 -2.23 -12.55
N PRO A 249 14.67 -1.27 -13.30
CA PRO A 249 14.05 0.02 -13.53
C PRO A 249 12.84 -0.10 -14.48
N THR A 250 11.89 0.82 -14.33
CA THR A 250 10.76 0.97 -15.27
C THR A 250 11.23 1.48 -16.63
N SER A 251 10.44 1.25 -17.69
CA SER A 251 10.84 1.56 -19.08
C SER A 251 10.93 3.06 -19.40
N THR A 252 10.34 3.91 -18.56
CA THR A 252 10.37 5.38 -18.68
C THR A 252 10.41 5.99 -17.28
N CYS A 253 11.07 7.13 -17.12
CA CYS A 253 10.96 7.91 -15.89
C CYS A 253 9.51 8.29 -15.62
N ARG A 254 9.12 8.32 -14.34
CA ARG A 254 7.74 8.64 -13.94
C ARG A 254 7.70 9.16 -12.50
N THR A 255 7.21 10.39 -12.32
CA THR A 255 6.80 10.92 -11.01
C THR A 255 5.29 11.12 -10.96
N SER A 256 4.74 11.25 -9.76
CA SER A 256 3.29 11.29 -9.49
C SER A 256 2.58 10.04 -10.08
N VAL A 257 3.23 8.87 -9.98
CA VAL A 257 2.80 7.58 -10.56
C VAL A 257 1.92 6.79 -9.60
N GLY A 258 0.81 6.23 -10.10
CA GLY A 258 -0.05 5.33 -9.34
C GLY A 258 0.48 3.90 -9.35
N VAL A 259 0.40 3.19 -8.22
CA VAL A 259 0.88 1.79 -8.10
C VAL A 259 -0.21 0.91 -7.49
N GLY A 260 -0.32 -0.32 -8.00
CA GLY A 260 -1.21 -1.35 -7.44
C GLY A 260 -0.64 -2.76 -7.66
N VAL A 261 -1.15 -3.74 -6.91
CA VAL A 261 -0.72 -5.14 -6.98
C VAL A 261 -1.89 -6.05 -7.31
N LEU A 262 -1.79 -6.77 -8.43
CA LEU A 262 -2.86 -7.63 -8.96
C LEU A 262 -2.25 -8.96 -9.45
N ASN A 263 -2.79 -10.07 -8.96
CA ASN A 263 -2.37 -11.44 -9.31
C ASN A 263 -0.86 -11.70 -9.13
N GLY A 264 -0.24 -11.15 -8.08
CA GLY A 264 1.20 -11.28 -7.81
C GLY A 264 2.12 -10.34 -8.61
N PHE A 265 1.58 -9.50 -9.49
CA PHE A 265 2.34 -8.51 -10.26
C PHE A 265 2.14 -7.09 -9.74
N LEU A 266 3.20 -6.29 -9.75
CA LEU A 266 3.15 -4.84 -9.50
C LEU A 266 2.82 -4.11 -10.81
N TYR A 267 1.93 -3.11 -10.76
CA TYR A 267 1.58 -2.27 -11.91
C TYR A 267 1.92 -0.82 -11.61
N ALA A 268 2.73 -0.19 -12.47
CA ALA A 268 3.07 1.23 -12.41
C ALA A 268 2.32 1.98 -13.52
N VAL A 269 1.34 2.80 -13.11
CA VAL A 269 0.28 3.37 -13.94
C VAL A 269 0.46 4.89 -14.06
N GLY A 270 0.59 5.39 -15.29
CA GLY A 270 0.64 6.83 -15.57
C GLY A 270 1.84 7.55 -14.93
N GLY A 271 1.59 8.73 -14.37
CA GLY A 271 2.61 9.68 -13.93
C GLY A 271 2.98 10.68 -15.01
N GLN A 272 4.11 11.37 -14.82
CA GLN A 272 4.75 12.24 -15.83
C GLN A 272 6.26 11.97 -15.91
N ASP A 273 6.82 12.05 -17.12
CA ASP A 273 8.25 11.80 -17.41
C ASP A 273 9.12 13.06 -17.42
N GLY A 274 8.51 14.24 -17.21
CA GLY A 274 9.14 15.57 -17.31
C GLY A 274 8.95 16.26 -18.67
N ILE A 275 8.34 15.57 -19.65
CA ILE A 275 7.97 16.10 -20.97
C ILE A 275 6.46 16.00 -21.19
N SER A 276 5.83 14.91 -20.74
CA SER A 276 4.43 14.60 -20.98
C SER A 276 3.77 13.84 -19.81
N CYS A 277 2.45 13.98 -19.72
CA CYS A 277 1.63 13.16 -18.83
C CYS A 277 1.37 11.80 -19.48
N LEU A 278 1.59 10.71 -18.74
CA LEU A 278 1.60 9.36 -19.27
C LEU A 278 0.22 8.70 -19.16
N ASN A 279 -0.17 7.96 -20.21
CA ASN A 279 -1.21 6.93 -20.14
C ASN A 279 -0.61 5.51 -20.07
N LEU A 280 0.73 5.41 -20.06
CA LEU A 280 1.49 4.16 -20.11
C LEU A 280 1.34 3.37 -18.82
N VAL A 281 1.40 2.04 -18.93
CA VAL A 281 1.28 1.11 -17.80
C VAL A 281 2.32 0.00 -17.95
N ASP A 282 3.25 -0.09 -17.00
CA ASP A 282 4.22 -1.19 -16.96
C ASP A 282 3.84 -2.17 -15.83
N LYS A 283 3.88 -3.47 -16.12
CA LYS A 283 3.70 -4.57 -15.19
C LYS A 283 5.05 -5.20 -14.85
N TYR A 284 5.40 -5.23 -13.57
CA TYR A 284 6.58 -5.92 -13.03
C TYR A 284 6.23 -7.35 -12.62
N ASP A 285 7.06 -8.28 -13.06
CA ASP A 285 7.09 -9.67 -12.63
C ASP A 285 8.28 -9.90 -11.67
N PRO A 286 8.03 -10.27 -10.39
CA PRO A 286 9.08 -10.55 -9.43
C PRO A 286 9.85 -11.84 -9.73
N GLY A 287 9.25 -12.81 -10.43
CA GLY A 287 9.86 -14.10 -10.74
C GLY A 287 10.91 -14.00 -11.86
N THR A 288 10.74 -13.05 -12.78
CA THR A 288 11.73 -12.76 -13.84
C THR A 288 12.53 -11.47 -13.62
N ASN A 289 12.20 -10.67 -12.59
CA ASN A 289 12.74 -9.33 -12.35
C ASN A 289 12.66 -8.42 -13.59
N ARG A 290 11.48 -8.34 -14.23
CA ARG A 290 11.28 -7.58 -15.47
C ARG A 290 9.99 -6.77 -15.48
N TRP A 291 10.09 -5.55 -16.00
CA TRP A 291 8.94 -4.74 -16.39
C TRP A 291 8.53 -5.07 -17.83
N THR A 292 7.22 -5.12 -18.05
CA THR A 292 6.57 -5.40 -19.35
C THR A 292 5.47 -4.38 -19.60
N ARG A 293 5.41 -3.80 -20.80
CA ARG A 293 4.35 -2.86 -21.18
C ARG A 293 3.03 -3.63 -21.34
N VAL A 294 1.97 -3.21 -20.65
CA VAL A 294 0.61 -3.71 -20.89
C VAL A 294 -0.21 -2.64 -21.63
N ALA A 295 -1.50 -2.89 -21.88
CA ALA A 295 -2.35 -1.90 -22.52
C ALA A 295 -2.35 -0.58 -21.74
N SER A 296 -2.20 0.52 -22.49
CA SER A 296 -2.21 1.87 -21.94
C SER A 296 -3.64 2.35 -21.68
N MET A 297 -3.80 3.24 -20.70
CA MET A 297 -5.09 3.87 -20.40
C MET A 297 -5.58 4.69 -21.60
N THR A 298 -6.89 4.91 -21.69
CA THR A 298 -7.47 5.83 -22.70
C THR A 298 -7.14 7.29 -22.37
N THR A 299 -7.01 7.62 -21.09
CA THR A 299 -6.66 8.97 -20.62
C THR A 299 -5.21 9.03 -20.13
N ARG A 300 -4.51 10.16 -20.35
CA ARG A 300 -3.23 10.47 -19.69
C ARG A 300 -3.50 10.87 -18.24
N ARG A 301 -2.72 10.39 -17.27
CA ARG A 301 -2.98 10.62 -15.84
C ARG A 301 -1.69 10.74 -15.01
N LEU A 302 -1.30 11.96 -14.65
CA LEU A 302 -0.35 12.24 -13.56
C LEU A 302 -1.11 12.36 -12.23
N GLY A 303 -0.50 12.01 -11.10
CA GLY A 303 -1.13 12.14 -9.78
C GLY A 303 -2.36 11.26 -9.60
N VAL A 304 -2.36 10.11 -10.30
CA VAL A 304 -3.46 9.14 -10.38
C VAL A 304 -3.43 8.19 -9.18
N ALA A 305 -4.58 7.99 -8.56
CA ALA A 305 -4.71 6.98 -7.52
C ALA A 305 -5.10 5.62 -8.14
N VAL A 306 -4.54 4.55 -7.58
CA VAL A 306 -4.69 3.19 -8.11
C VAL A 306 -5.04 2.23 -6.99
N VAL A 307 -6.02 1.37 -7.25
CA VAL A 307 -6.48 0.31 -6.32
C VAL A 307 -6.84 -0.95 -7.09
N VAL A 308 -6.99 -2.07 -6.39
CA VAL A 308 -7.43 -3.35 -6.97
C VAL A 308 -8.70 -3.81 -6.27
N LEU A 309 -9.74 -4.13 -7.05
CA LEU A 309 -11.02 -4.62 -6.54
C LEU A 309 -11.62 -5.63 -7.52
N ASN A 310 -12.12 -6.76 -7.01
CA ASN A 310 -12.75 -7.83 -7.79
C ASN A 310 -11.89 -8.31 -8.98
N ASN A 311 -10.56 -8.40 -8.78
CA ASN A 311 -9.54 -8.76 -9.79
C ASN A 311 -9.37 -7.79 -10.98
N TYR A 312 -9.87 -6.55 -10.85
CA TYR A 312 -9.57 -5.44 -11.78
C TYR A 312 -8.69 -4.38 -11.10
N LEU A 313 -7.79 -3.78 -11.85
CA LEU A 313 -6.99 -2.62 -11.44
C LEU A 313 -7.74 -1.34 -11.84
N TYR A 314 -8.03 -0.44 -10.92
CA TYR A 314 -8.74 0.81 -11.17
C TYR A 314 -7.74 1.98 -11.18
N ALA A 315 -7.85 2.85 -12.18
CA ALA A 315 -7.12 4.12 -12.28
C ALA A 315 -8.11 5.28 -12.13
N ILE A 316 -7.92 6.10 -11.08
CA ILE A 316 -8.93 7.02 -10.56
C ILE A 316 -8.37 8.44 -10.57
N GLY A 317 -9.07 9.36 -11.25
CA GLY A 317 -8.71 10.77 -11.27
C GLY A 317 -7.32 11.03 -11.86
N GLY A 318 -6.54 11.88 -11.19
CA GLY A 318 -5.28 12.43 -11.68
C GLY A 318 -5.48 13.73 -12.46
N SER A 319 -4.51 14.08 -13.29
CA SER A 319 -4.56 15.17 -14.26
C SER A 319 -4.01 14.72 -15.61
N ASP A 320 -4.62 15.19 -16.70
CA ASP A 320 -4.14 14.96 -18.08
C ASP A 320 -2.94 15.86 -18.47
N GLY A 321 -2.55 16.78 -17.59
CA GLY A 321 -1.54 17.81 -17.81
C GLY A 321 -2.13 19.22 -17.95
N THR A 322 -3.45 19.34 -18.12
CA THR A 322 -4.19 20.60 -18.24
C THR A 322 -5.22 20.77 -17.11
N SER A 323 -5.92 19.69 -16.72
CA SER A 323 -6.99 19.77 -15.71
C SER A 323 -7.07 18.52 -14.82
N PRO A 324 -7.44 18.67 -13.53
CA PRO A 324 -7.85 17.55 -12.70
C PRO A 324 -9.02 16.77 -13.30
N LEU A 325 -8.96 15.45 -13.20
CA LEU A 325 -9.89 14.49 -13.79
C LEU A 325 -10.86 13.94 -12.73
N ASN A 326 -12.11 13.72 -13.12
CA ASN A 326 -13.04 12.88 -12.36
C ASN A 326 -13.27 11.51 -13.02
N THR A 327 -12.78 11.29 -14.25
CA THR A 327 -12.96 10.03 -14.99
C THR A 327 -12.22 8.89 -14.31
N VAL A 328 -12.76 7.67 -14.44
CA VAL A 328 -12.23 6.45 -13.84
C VAL A 328 -12.23 5.33 -14.88
N GLU A 329 -11.14 4.57 -14.93
CA GLU A 329 -10.99 3.42 -15.83
C GLU A 329 -10.64 2.17 -15.03
N LYS A 330 -11.16 1.00 -15.44
CA LYS A 330 -10.75 -0.31 -14.89
C LYS A 330 -10.01 -1.12 -15.96
N TYR A 331 -8.97 -1.82 -15.56
CA TYR A 331 -8.18 -2.72 -16.38
C TYR A 331 -8.51 -4.18 -16.07
N ASP A 332 -8.85 -4.92 -17.12
CA ASP A 332 -8.96 -6.37 -17.11
C ASP A 332 -7.60 -7.00 -17.49
N PRO A 333 -6.95 -7.77 -16.59
CA PRO A 333 -5.66 -8.41 -16.88
C PRO A 333 -5.77 -9.62 -17.82
N LYS A 334 -6.96 -10.23 -17.98
CA LYS A 334 -7.22 -11.35 -18.90
C LYS A 334 -7.46 -10.84 -20.31
N ALA A 335 -8.22 -9.76 -20.44
CA ALA A 335 -8.48 -9.11 -21.74
C ALA A 335 -7.38 -8.12 -22.16
N ASN A 336 -6.42 -7.80 -21.27
CA ASN A 336 -5.39 -6.76 -21.46
C ASN A 336 -6.01 -5.44 -21.97
N LYS A 337 -7.05 -4.95 -21.28
CA LYS A 337 -7.88 -3.84 -21.77
C LYS A 337 -8.40 -2.94 -20.65
N TRP A 338 -8.28 -1.62 -20.86
CA TRP A 338 -8.95 -0.60 -20.06
C TRP A 338 -10.39 -0.35 -20.56
N THR A 339 -11.31 -0.15 -19.62
CA THR A 339 -12.72 0.18 -19.86
C THR A 339 -13.14 1.29 -18.90
N PRO A 340 -13.80 2.37 -19.35
CA PRO A 340 -14.31 3.40 -18.45
C PRO A 340 -15.40 2.83 -17.52
N VAL A 341 -15.48 3.37 -16.32
CA VAL A 341 -16.58 3.17 -15.35
C VAL A 341 -17.17 4.53 -14.98
N ALA A 342 -18.13 4.59 -14.04
CA ALA A 342 -18.69 5.86 -13.61
C ALA A 342 -17.61 6.82 -13.08
N SER A 343 -17.64 8.06 -13.56
CA SER A 343 -16.78 9.14 -13.06
C SER A 343 -17.15 9.56 -11.64
N MET A 344 -16.15 10.00 -10.88
CA MET A 344 -16.32 10.64 -9.58
C MET A 344 -17.21 11.89 -9.67
N LEU A 345 -17.83 12.22 -8.54
CA LEU A 345 -18.63 13.43 -8.33
C LEU A 345 -17.76 14.69 -8.35
N THR A 346 -16.49 14.58 -7.93
CA THR A 346 -15.50 15.68 -7.91
C THR A 346 -14.30 15.36 -8.81
N ARG A 347 -13.71 16.38 -9.44
CA ARG A 347 -12.41 16.28 -10.15
C ARG A 347 -11.28 16.27 -9.12
N ARG A 348 -10.32 15.35 -9.24
CA ARG A 348 -9.29 15.13 -8.21
C ARG A 348 -7.94 14.71 -8.80
N LYS A 349 -6.93 15.59 -8.74
CA LYS A 349 -5.51 15.18 -8.84
C LYS A 349 -4.90 15.01 -7.45
N HIS A 350 -3.89 14.15 -7.30
CA HIS A 350 -3.16 13.91 -6.04
C HIS A 350 -4.05 13.46 -4.87
N LEU A 351 -5.10 12.71 -5.18
CA LEU A 351 -6.00 12.10 -4.21
C LEU A 351 -5.41 10.83 -3.58
N GLY A 352 -5.95 10.45 -2.43
CA GLY A 352 -5.75 9.11 -1.87
C GLY A 352 -6.93 8.20 -2.22
N CYS A 353 -6.64 6.95 -2.62
CA CYS A 353 -7.65 5.90 -2.75
C CYS A 353 -7.25 4.61 -2.04
N ALA A 354 -8.24 3.89 -1.52
CA ALA A 354 -8.07 2.61 -0.83
C ALA A 354 -9.36 1.79 -0.95
N ILE A 355 -9.26 0.48 -0.75
CA ILE A 355 -10.44 -0.40 -0.65
C ILE A 355 -10.86 -0.47 0.81
N TYR A 356 -12.12 -0.18 1.10
CA TYR A 356 -12.69 -0.32 2.45
C TYR A 356 -14.12 -0.85 2.36
N LYS A 357 -14.44 -1.89 3.14
CA LYS A 357 -15.76 -2.57 3.17
C LYS A 357 -16.33 -2.84 1.76
N ASN A 358 -15.55 -3.51 0.92
CA ASN A 358 -15.84 -3.88 -0.48
C ASN A 358 -16.23 -2.71 -1.42
N SER A 359 -15.84 -1.48 -1.08
CA SER A 359 -16.02 -0.29 -1.92
C SER A 359 -14.68 0.43 -2.12
N ILE A 360 -14.53 1.15 -3.23
CA ILE A 360 -13.38 2.04 -3.42
C ILE A 360 -13.68 3.36 -2.71
N TYR A 361 -12.81 3.81 -1.82
CA TYR A 361 -12.89 5.13 -1.20
C TYR A 361 -11.91 6.08 -1.91
N SER A 362 -12.36 7.32 -2.16
CA SER A 362 -11.64 8.41 -2.82
C SER A 362 -11.68 9.64 -1.92
N VAL A 363 -10.51 10.13 -1.52
CA VAL A 363 -10.36 11.07 -0.39
C VAL A 363 -9.40 12.19 -0.74
N GLY A 364 -9.83 13.44 -0.51
CA GLY A 364 -8.99 14.61 -0.71
C GLY A 364 -8.56 14.81 -2.16
N GLY A 365 -7.29 15.16 -2.36
CA GLY A 365 -6.74 15.63 -3.63
C GLY A 365 -6.94 17.13 -3.82
N ARG A 366 -6.94 17.57 -5.08
CA ARG A 366 -7.20 18.95 -5.51
C ARG A 366 -8.07 18.97 -6.77
N ASP A 367 -9.07 19.85 -6.77
CA ASP A 367 -9.88 20.18 -7.94
C ASP A 367 -9.27 21.39 -8.70
N ASP A 368 -10.03 21.97 -9.62
CA ASP A 368 -9.62 23.13 -10.42
C ASP A 368 -9.37 24.40 -9.59
N ALA A 369 -9.83 24.45 -8.33
CA ALA A 369 -9.81 25.65 -7.48
C ALA A 369 -9.01 25.48 -6.17
N SER A 370 -9.08 24.32 -5.48
CA SER A 370 -8.58 24.16 -4.11
C SER A 370 -8.21 22.72 -3.71
N GLU A 371 -7.37 22.60 -2.68
CA GLU A 371 -7.13 21.37 -1.93
C GLU A 371 -8.43 20.88 -1.26
N LEU A 372 -8.77 19.61 -1.40
CA LEU A 372 -10.06 19.05 -0.99
C LEU A 372 -9.99 18.40 0.40
N ASN A 373 -11.06 18.55 1.19
CA ASN A 373 -11.36 17.68 2.33
C ASN A 373 -12.54 16.72 2.05
N SER A 374 -13.25 16.91 0.94
CA SER A 374 -14.36 16.04 0.55
C SER A 374 -13.88 14.62 0.23
N ALA A 375 -14.76 13.66 0.43
CA ALA A 375 -14.53 12.27 0.10
C ALA A 375 -15.79 11.61 -0.47
N GLU A 376 -15.59 10.56 -1.24
CA GLU A 376 -16.64 9.82 -1.94
C GLU A 376 -16.26 8.34 -2.06
N ARG A 377 -17.25 7.46 -2.18
CA ARG A 377 -17.06 6.01 -2.34
C ARG A 377 -17.77 5.48 -3.57
N TYR A 378 -17.18 4.47 -4.22
CA TYR A 378 -17.72 3.77 -5.38
C TYR A 378 -18.11 2.35 -5.03
N ASN A 379 -19.34 1.98 -5.37
CA ASN A 379 -19.82 0.61 -5.31
C ASN A 379 -19.68 -0.05 -6.71
N PRO A 380 -18.89 -1.13 -6.85
CA PRO A 380 -18.68 -1.80 -8.14
C PRO A 380 -19.91 -2.57 -8.66
N GLN A 381 -20.88 -2.89 -7.80
CA GLN A 381 -22.11 -3.59 -8.19
C GLN A 381 -23.12 -2.65 -8.85
N THR A 382 -23.26 -1.42 -8.34
CA THR A 382 -24.17 -0.41 -8.90
C THR A 382 -23.50 0.51 -9.93
N ASN A 383 -22.15 0.48 -10.03
CA ASN A 383 -21.37 1.40 -10.87
C ASN A 383 -21.71 2.88 -10.56
N GLN A 384 -21.72 3.25 -9.27
CA GLN A 384 -22.09 4.59 -8.80
C GLN A 384 -21.16 5.08 -7.70
N TRP A 385 -20.88 6.39 -7.73
CA TRP A 385 -20.23 7.13 -6.65
C TRP A 385 -21.27 7.73 -5.70
N GLN A 386 -20.95 7.75 -4.41
CA GLN A 386 -21.74 8.36 -3.34
C GLN A 386 -20.84 9.26 -2.51
N PRO A 387 -21.28 10.48 -2.12
CA PRO A 387 -20.52 11.31 -1.19
C PRO A 387 -20.48 10.64 0.20
N ILE A 388 -19.39 10.87 0.94
CA ILE A 388 -19.30 10.53 2.36
C ILE A 388 -18.93 11.79 3.16
N VAL A 389 -18.87 11.66 4.49
CA VAL A 389 -18.41 12.74 5.37
C VAL A 389 -17.00 13.22 5.00
N SER A 390 -16.83 14.55 4.93
CA SER A 390 -15.54 15.18 4.66
C SER A 390 -14.57 15.07 5.84
N MET A 391 -13.28 15.04 5.54
CA MET A 391 -12.20 15.18 6.53
C MET A 391 -12.22 16.55 7.22
N LYS A 392 -11.56 16.64 8.38
CA LYS A 392 -11.36 17.89 9.12
C LYS A 392 -10.33 18.80 8.45
N SER A 393 -9.28 18.22 7.85
CA SER A 393 -8.30 18.97 7.05
C SER A 393 -8.51 18.76 5.55
N ARG A 394 -8.19 19.80 4.76
CA ARG A 394 -7.97 19.65 3.30
C ARG A 394 -6.65 18.91 3.09
N ARG A 395 -6.58 17.98 2.13
CA ARG A 395 -5.39 17.13 1.91
C ARG A 395 -5.19 16.79 0.43
N SER A 396 -4.38 17.57 -0.27
CA SER A 396 -3.78 17.18 -1.56
C SER A 396 -2.48 16.41 -1.35
N GLY A 397 -2.17 15.46 -2.23
CA GLY A 397 -1.04 14.54 -2.12
C GLY A 397 -1.06 13.71 -0.83
N VAL A 398 -2.25 13.21 -0.51
CA VAL A 398 -2.58 12.47 0.72
C VAL A 398 -2.40 10.97 0.53
N GLY A 399 -1.73 10.30 1.47
CA GLY A 399 -1.72 8.84 1.54
C GLY A 399 -3.04 8.33 2.10
N LEU A 400 -3.63 7.30 1.51
CA LEU A 400 -4.82 6.64 2.04
C LEU A 400 -4.56 5.13 2.12
N ALA A 401 -4.82 4.52 3.27
CA ALA A 401 -4.61 3.10 3.50
C ALA A 401 -5.67 2.54 4.47
N VAL A 402 -5.85 1.22 4.49
CA VAL A 402 -6.58 0.53 5.57
C VAL A 402 -5.56 -0.20 6.44
N LEU A 403 -5.67 -0.02 7.76
CA LEU A 403 -4.76 -0.54 8.76
C LEU A 403 -5.56 -1.18 9.90
N ASN A 404 -5.43 -2.50 10.09
CA ASN A 404 -6.20 -3.29 11.06
C ASN A 404 -7.72 -3.02 10.95
N GLY A 405 -8.23 -2.93 9.70
CA GLY A 405 -9.64 -2.64 9.42
C GLY A 405 -10.08 -1.17 9.56
N CYS A 406 -9.18 -0.25 9.90
CA CYS A 406 -9.46 1.19 9.98
C CYS A 406 -8.95 1.94 8.74
N LEU A 407 -9.81 2.71 8.06
CA LEU A 407 -9.41 3.57 6.94
C LEU A 407 -8.71 4.84 7.46
N MET A 408 -7.48 5.09 7.01
CA MET A 408 -6.61 6.17 7.48
C MET A 408 -6.13 7.06 6.33
N ALA A 409 -6.27 8.38 6.51
CA ALA A 409 -5.70 9.43 5.66
C ALA A 409 -4.47 10.03 6.34
N ILE A 410 -3.34 10.11 5.62
CA ILE A 410 -2.02 10.42 6.15
C ILE A 410 -1.39 11.58 5.38
N GLY A 411 -0.94 12.62 6.10
CA GLY A 411 -0.17 13.73 5.53
C GLY A 411 -0.95 14.57 4.50
N GLY A 412 -0.25 15.02 3.47
CA GLY A 412 -0.75 15.91 2.41
C GLY A 412 -0.46 17.39 2.64
N PHE A 413 -1.15 18.24 1.90
CA PHE A 413 -1.09 19.71 1.96
C PHE A 413 -2.52 20.28 1.98
N ASP A 414 -2.76 21.29 2.82
CA ASP A 414 -4.09 21.87 3.07
C ASP A 414 -4.39 23.18 2.31
N GLY A 415 -3.44 23.65 1.50
CA GLY A 415 -3.46 24.96 0.83
C GLY A 415 -2.51 25.99 1.46
N SER A 416 -2.04 25.76 2.70
CA SER A 416 -1.14 26.65 3.44
C SER A 416 0.02 25.94 4.16
N SER A 417 -0.14 24.67 4.52
CA SER A 417 0.80 23.90 5.33
C SER A 417 0.93 22.44 4.88
N TYR A 418 2.17 21.95 4.87
CA TYR A 418 2.46 20.53 4.77
C TYR A 418 1.99 19.83 6.06
N LEU A 419 1.21 18.76 5.94
CA LEU A 419 0.60 18.07 7.06
C LEU A 419 1.46 16.90 7.56
N LYS A 420 1.40 16.67 8.87
CA LYS A 420 1.89 15.45 9.52
C LYS A 420 0.83 14.71 10.34
N THR A 421 -0.37 15.28 10.47
CA THR A 421 -1.50 14.66 11.15
C THR A 421 -2.07 13.52 10.32
N CYS A 422 -2.60 12.48 10.97
CA CYS A 422 -3.43 11.47 10.35
C CYS A 422 -4.89 11.62 10.80
N GLU A 423 -5.82 11.19 9.96
CA GLU A 423 -7.24 11.09 10.28
C GLU A 423 -7.74 9.66 10.02
N VAL A 424 -8.50 9.10 10.96
CA VAL A 424 -9.15 7.79 10.86
C VAL A 424 -10.63 8.00 10.56
N PHE A 425 -11.17 7.31 9.56
CA PHE A 425 -12.60 7.30 9.29
C PHE A 425 -13.32 6.29 10.21
N ASP A 426 -14.19 6.82 11.06
CA ASP A 426 -15.14 6.04 11.85
C ASP A 426 -16.43 5.85 11.03
N ALA A 427 -16.69 4.61 10.65
CA ALA A 427 -17.83 4.24 9.83
C ALA A 427 -19.15 4.08 10.62
N GLU A 428 -19.11 4.01 11.94
CA GLU A 428 -20.29 3.87 12.81
C GLU A 428 -20.77 5.25 13.27
N ALA A 429 -19.84 6.09 13.72
CA ALA A 429 -20.10 7.50 14.01
C ALA A 429 -20.12 8.40 12.74
N ASN A 430 -19.88 7.82 11.56
CA ASN A 430 -19.79 8.49 10.26
C ASN A 430 -19.01 9.82 10.32
N CYS A 431 -17.77 9.77 10.81
CA CYS A 431 -16.93 10.97 10.98
C CYS A 431 -15.42 10.66 10.88
N TRP A 432 -14.62 11.69 10.60
CA TRP A 432 -13.15 11.59 10.66
C TRP A 432 -12.64 12.03 12.05
N LYS A 433 -11.83 11.17 12.68
CA LYS A 433 -11.18 11.41 13.98
C LYS A 433 -9.69 11.68 13.75
N ILE A 434 -9.16 12.76 14.32
CA ILE A 434 -7.71 13.02 14.28
C ILE A 434 -7.03 11.96 15.14
N SER A 435 -5.95 11.39 14.63
CA SER A 435 -5.22 10.28 15.22
C SER A 435 -3.75 10.65 15.44
N CYS A 436 -2.87 9.64 15.50
CA CYS A 436 -1.42 9.79 15.53
C CYS A 436 -0.90 10.78 14.45
N SER A 437 0.28 11.34 14.71
CA SER A 437 0.96 12.24 13.77
C SER A 437 2.34 11.69 13.44
N MET A 438 2.71 11.75 12.16
CA MET A 438 4.07 11.49 11.68
C MET A 438 5.08 12.42 12.35
N ILE A 439 6.32 11.99 12.41
CA ILE A 439 7.48 12.78 12.81
C ILE A 439 7.62 13.95 11.83
N TYR A 440 7.72 13.67 10.52
CA TYR A 440 7.86 14.65 9.46
C TYR A 440 6.52 15.03 8.80
N ARG A 441 6.47 16.24 8.23
CA ARG A 441 5.40 16.66 7.32
C ARG A 441 5.69 16.12 5.92
N ARG A 442 4.68 15.58 5.22
CA ARG A 442 4.88 14.89 3.93
C ARG A 442 3.75 15.22 2.95
N LEU A 443 4.09 15.84 1.83
CA LEU A 443 3.24 15.92 0.63
C LEU A 443 3.73 14.91 -0.41
N GLY A 444 2.83 14.15 -1.04
CA GLY A 444 3.18 13.30 -2.19
C GLY A 444 4.23 12.22 -1.88
N GLY A 445 4.25 11.73 -0.64
CA GLY A 445 4.88 10.47 -0.27
C GLY A 445 3.89 9.33 -0.44
N GLY A 446 4.39 8.13 -0.74
CA GLY A 446 3.54 6.93 -0.85
C GLY A 446 3.31 6.27 0.50
N VAL A 447 2.24 5.47 0.60
CA VAL A 447 1.94 4.68 1.80
C VAL A 447 1.78 3.20 1.44
N GLY A 448 2.16 2.31 2.35
CA GLY A 448 2.02 0.87 2.19
C GLY A 448 1.80 0.19 3.54
N VAL A 449 0.99 -0.87 3.56
CA VAL A 449 0.70 -1.65 4.78
C VAL A 449 1.27 -3.05 4.61
N VAL A 450 2.04 -3.51 5.60
CA VAL A 450 2.66 -4.84 5.62
C VAL A 450 2.10 -5.64 6.79
N LYS A 451 1.82 -6.93 6.55
CA LYS A 451 1.50 -7.91 7.58
C LYS A 451 2.79 -8.48 8.18
N MET A 452 3.13 -8.09 9.41
CA MET A 452 4.38 -8.46 10.07
C MET A 452 4.18 -9.44 11.22
N LEU A 453 4.88 -10.58 11.18
CA LEU A 453 4.98 -11.53 12.28
C LEU A 453 5.66 -10.87 13.49
N LYS A 454 5.03 -10.89 14.66
CA LYS A 454 5.64 -10.41 15.91
C LYS A 454 6.01 -11.57 16.82
N GLU A 455 7.30 -11.82 16.96
CA GLU A 455 7.81 -12.63 18.07
C GLU A 455 7.69 -11.82 19.37
N LYS A 456 7.05 -12.39 20.40
CA LYS A 456 7.07 -11.83 21.75
C LYS A 456 8.39 -12.20 22.42
N ASP A 457 9.33 -11.26 22.40
CA ASP A 457 10.59 -11.35 23.15
C ASP A 457 10.27 -11.64 24.64
N LYS A 458 10.93 -12.65 25.23
CA LYS A 458 10.47 -13.23 26.53
C LYS A 458 10.68 -12.32 27.74
N ASN A 459 11.45 -11.25 27.59
CA ASN A 459 11.65 -10.20 28.59
C ASN A 459 11.12 -8.87 28.03
N GLY A 460 10.35 -8.13 28.84
CA GLY A 460 9.74 -6.85 28.45
C GLY A 460 10.72 -5.68 28.34
N MET A 461 11.76 -5.80 27.51
CA MET A 461 12.72 -4.74 27.21
C MET A 461 12.85 -4.58 25.68
N VAL A 462 12.66 -3.36 25.19
CA VAL A 462 12.87 -3.05 23.76
C VAL A 462 14.36 -3.09 23.47
N ASN A 463 14.83 -4.20 22.89
CA ASN A 463 16.21 -4.31 22.43
C ASN A 463 16.46 -3.41 21.23
N GLY A 464 17.09 -2.26 21.47
CA GLY A 464 17.95 -1.66 20.46
C GLY A 464 19.06 -2.65 20.10
N GLN A 465 19.33 -2.75 18.79
CA GLN A 465 20.42 -3.48 18.14
C GLN A 465 21.50 -4.08 19.05
N LYS A 466 21.61 -5.42 19.09
CA LYS A 466 22.89 -6.07 19.42
C LYS A 466 23.89 -5.77 18.30
N SER A 467 24.83 -4.87 18.56
CA SER A 467 25.96 -4.63 17.65
C SER A 467 26.86 -5.86 17.59
N THR A 468 27.07 -6.40 16.40
CA THR A 468 28.05 -7.47 16.16
C THR A 468 29.46 -6.89 16.24
N ILE A 469 30.18 -7.21 17.32
CA ILE A 469 31.58 -6.82 17.52
C ILE A 469 32.46 -7.55 16.51
N THR A 470 33.10 -6.81 15.60
CA THR A 470 34.13 -7.32 14.69
C THR A 470 35.55 -7.12 15.28
N PRO A 471 36.35 -8.18 15.50
CA PRO A 471 37.69 -8.02 16.05
C PRO A 471 38.76 -7.69 14.99
N ASN A 472 39.18 -6.42 14.97
CA ASN A 472 40.54 -5.92 14.63
C ASN A 472 41.20 -6.12 13.24
N SER A 473 42.15 -5.21 12.98
CA SER A 473 43.12 -5.13 11.87
C SER A 473 42.53 -4.77 10.48
N SER A 474 43.13 -3.85 9.71
CA SER A 474 44.24 -2.92 10.00
C SER A 474 44.15 -1.64 9.15
N TRP A 475 44.73 -0.53 9.64
CA TRP A 475 44.82 0.77 8.94
C TRP A 475 46.28 1.12 8.64
N PRO A 476 46.58 1.73 7.48
CA PRO A 476 47.70 2.65 7.33
C PRO A 476 47.29 4.11 7.58
N LEU A 477 48.24 4.91 8.04
CA LEU A 477 48.11 6.31 8.43
C LEU A 477 47.95 7.25 7.21
N PHE A 478 47.40 8.46 7.42
CA PHE A 478 48.20 9.70 7.36
C PHE A 478 47.48 10.86 8.07
N LEU A 479 48.25 11.82 8.61
CA LEU A 479 47.74 12.94 9.40
C LEU A 479 47.59 14.22 8.55
N SER A 480 46.64 15.08 8.94
CA SER A 480 46.71 16.53 8.71
C SER A 480 46.76 17.26 10.05
N PRO A 481 47.64 18.26 10.23
CA PRO A 481 47.81 18.95 11.51
C PRO A 481 46.88 20.17 11.67
N VAL A 482 46.49 20.44 12.92
CA VAL A 482 45.81 21.67 13.33
C VAL A 482 46.70 22.43 14.32
N PRO A 483 47.03 23.71 14.08
CA PRO A 483 47.46 24.66 15.10
C PRO A 483 46.25 25.32 15.78
N SER A 484 46.37 25.65 17.06
CA SER A 484 45.28 26.14 17.91
C SER A 484 45.73 27.34 18.77
N LEU A 485 44.85 27.85 19.66
CA LEU A 485 45.10 28.91 20.67
C LEU A 485 45.14 30.34 20.07
N LEU A 486 44.81 31.44 20.78
CA LEU A 486 44.25 31.62 22.14
C LEU A 486 43.33 32.88 22.17
N ALA A 487 42.97 33.42 23.34
CA ALA A 487 41.80 34.30 23.52
C ALA A 487 42.06 35.75 24.03
N ASN A 488 40.99 36.55 23.98
CA ASN A 488 40.64 37.72 24.85
C ASN A 488 41.18 39.15 24.58
N VAL A 489 40.24 40.07 24.21
CA VAL A 489 39.81 41.29 24.97
C VAL A 489 40.82 42.46 25.19
N PRO A 490 40.44 43.78 25.08
CA PRO A 490 39.32 44.44 24.35
C PRO A 490 39.63 45.86 23.75
N GLN A 491 38.57 46.50 23.22
CA GLN A 491 38.23 47.95 23.32
C GLN A 491 38.82 49.05 22.39
N THR A 492 38.15 50.22 22.51
CA THR A 492 38.35 51.60 21.99
C THR A 492 38.10 51.91 20.51
N GLN A 493 38.01 53.22 20.22
CA GLN A 493 37.25 53.83 19.12
C GLN A 493 38.15 54.55 18.10
N LEU A 494 37.62 54.68 16.88
CA LEU A 494 37.60 55.81 15.92
C LEU A 494 37.60 55.22 14.49
N SER A 495 37.08 55.83 13.43
CA SER A 495 35.96 56.79 13.23
C SER A 495 35.83 56.98 11.70
N THR A 496 34.89 57.83 11.25
CA THR A 496 35.02 58.62 10.00
C THR A 496 35.37 57.90 8.68
N GLN A 497 34.28 57.60 7.95
CA GLN A 497 33.99 58.21 6.63
C GLN A 497 34.66 57.72 5.32
N ASN A 498 33.74 57.44 4.39
CA ASN A 498 33.59 58.04 3.04
C ASN A 498 34.09 57.31 1.79
N ARG A 499 33.11 57.12 0.88
CA ARG A 499 33.12 57.48 -0.56
C ARG A 499 34.12 56.71 -1.46
N SER A 500 33.62 55.85 -2.36
CA SER A 500 33.14 56.20 -3.73
C SER A 500 34.27 56.10 -4.77
N ALA A 501 34.06 55.66 -6.00
CA ALA A 501 32.93 54.98 -6.66
C ALA A 501 33.41 54.51 -8.06
N ASN A 502 32.44 54.16 -8.92
CA ASN A 502 32.50 54.32 -10.38
C ASN A 502 33.25 53.29 -11.24
N THR A 503 32.43 52.62 -12.06
CA THR A 503 32.53 52.50 -13.53
C THR A 503 33.61 51.62 -14.17
N SER A 504 33.12 50.52 -14.76
CA SER A 504 33.34 50.09 -16.15
C SER A 504 34.76 49.95 -16.71
N ASN A 505 35.05 48.79 -17.29
CA ASN A 505 34.82 48.65 -18.73
C ASN A 505 34.64 47.21 -19.21
N SER A 506 34.03 47.08 -20.39
CA SER A 506 33.88 45.82 -21.13
C SER A 506 35.15 45.44 -21.88
N PHE A 507 35.45 44.15 -21.97
CA PHE A 507 36.10 43.60 -23.15
C PHE A 507 35.57 42.20 -23.47
N SER A 508 35.33 41.95 -24.76
CA SER A 508 35.00 40.65 -25.32
C SER A 508 36.21 40.10 -26.07
N THR A 509 36.46 38.79 -25.96
CA THR A 509 37.40 38.10 -26.84
C THR A 509 36.95 36.67 -27.11
N VAL A 510 37.14 36.24 -28.35
CA VAL A 510 36.86 34.88 -28.83
C VAL A 510 38.14 34.05 -28.75
N SER A 511 38.02 32.77 -28.43
CA SER A 511 39.07 31.76 -28.64
C SER A 511 38.50 30.55 -29.38
N ILE A 512 39.24 30.05 -30.36
CA ILE A 512 38.88 28.92 -31.24
C ILE A 512 40.10 27.99 -31.35
N ALA A 513 39.84 26.69 -31.56
CA ALA A 513 40.82 25.62 -31.81
C ALA A 513 41.71 25.23 -30.59
N THR A 514 42.37 24.06 -30.55
CA THR A 514 42.56 23.06 -31.63
C THR A 514 42.48 21.61 -31.10
N ILE A 515 42.22 20.68 -32.02
CA ILE A 515 42.33 19.23 -31.83
C ILE A 515 43.82 18.81 -31.75
N THR A 516 44.13 17.78 -30.97
CA THR A 516 45.32 16.91 -31.19
C THR A 516 44.91 15.44 -31.13
N SER A 517 45.65 14.57 -31.83
CA SER A 517 45.27 13.17 -32.06
C SER A 517 46.49 12.27 -32.33
N SER A 518 46.62 11.19 -31.56
CA SER A 518 47.58 10.08 -31.72
C SER A 518 47.37 9.07 -30.56
N ASP A 519 47.57 7.76 -30.67
CA ASP A 519 47.68 6.95 -31.89
C ASP A 519 47.29 5.47 -31.61
N ALA A 520 47.12 4.72 -32.70
CA ALA A 520 46.57 3.36 -32.72
C ALA A 520 47.47 2.25 -32.12
N LEU A 521 46.87 1.09 -31.79
CA LEU A 521 47.52 -0.21 -32.05
C LEU A 521 46.55 -1.37 -32.35
N ILE A 522 46.78 -1.95 -33.51
CA ILE A 522 46.12 -3.04 -34.25
C ILE A 522 45.97 -4.36 -33.47
N SER A 523 44.84 -5.06 -33.66
CA SER A 523 44.84 -6.51 -33.95
C SER A 523 43.57 -6.93 -34.72
N ASN A 524 43.73 -7.84 -35.69
CA ASN A 524 42.65 -8.33 -36.56
C ASN A 524 42.15 -9.71 -36.12
N PHE A 525 40.90 -10.05 -36.45
CA PHE A 525 40.59 -11.36 -37.03
C PHE A 525 39.35 -11.29 -37.94
N ASN A 526 39.44 -11.92 -39.12
CA ASN A 526 38.37 -12.02 -40.11
C ASN A 526 37.76 -13.43 -40.10
N SER A 527 36.46 -13.56 -40.36
CA SER A 527 35.91 -14.69 -41.10
C SER A 527 34.58 -14.39 -41.80
N LEU A 528 34.55 -14.72 -43.09
CA LEU A 528 33.47 -14.98 -44.06
C LEU A 528 32.02 -15.01 -43.48
N SER A 529 31.04 -14.24 -43.98
CA SER A 529 30.50 -14.10 -45.34
C SER A 529 29.70 -15.30 -45.88
N THR A 530 28.42 -15.10 -46.19
CA THR A 530 27.82 -15.34 -47.52
C THR A 530 26.46 -14.65 -47.63
N GLU A 531 26.10 -14.22 -48.84
CA GLU A 531 24.79 -13.66 -49.18
C GLU A 531 23.74 -14.76 -49.42
N ASN A 532 22.46 -14.41 -49.40
CA ASN A 532 21.57 -14.88 -50.47
C ASN A 532 20.36 -13.94 -50.65
N ASN A 533 20.09 -13.56 -51.90
CA ASN A 533 18.96 -12.73 -52.29
C ASN A 533 17.84 -13.58 -52.91
N SER A 534 16.59 -13.30 -52.58
CA SER A 534 15.45 -13.58 -53.45
C SER A 534 14.37 -12.52 -53.28
N ALA A 535 14.12 -11.76 -54.35
CA ALA A 535 13.06 -10.75 -54.43
C ALA A 535 11.88 -11.28 -55.29
N ILE A 536 11.09 -10.38 -55.88
CA ILE A 536 9.98 -10.63 -56.84
C ILE A 536 8.65 -11.05 -56.16
N ALA A 537 7.49 -10.43 -56.42
CA ALA A 537 7.22 -9.16 -57.11
C ALA A 537 5.84 -8.54 -56.73
N SER A 538 5.69 -7.28 -57.16
CA SER A 538 4.54 -6.37 -57.10
C SER A 538 3.33 -6.75 -57.99
N ASN A 539 2.16 -6.18 -57.67
CA ASN A 539 1.21 -5.47 -58.55
C ASN A 539 0.14 -4.80 -57.63
N THR A 540 -0.25 -3.50 -57.64
CA THR A 540 -0.55 -2.44 -58.65
C THR A 540 -2.00 -2.41 -59.17
N ALA A 541 -2.53 -1.18 -59.35
CA ALA A 541 -3.87 -0.78 -59.82
C ALA A 541 -5.05 -1.08 -58.85
N SER A 542 -6.04 -0.24 -58.51
CA SER A 542 -6.51 1.14 -58.81
C SER A 542 -7.95 1.15 -59.36
N ASN A 543 -8.88 1.88 -58.74
CA ASN A 543 -9.92 2.70 -59.40
C ASN A 543 -10.81 3.49 -58.42
N SER A 544 -11.63 4.40 -58.99
CA SER A 544 -12.42 5.44 -58.31
C SER A 544 -13.94 5.23 -58.31
N ASN A 545 -14.66 6.14 -57.64
CA ASN A 545 -16.05 6.65 -57.81
C ASN A 545 -16.76 6.72 -56.43
N GLN A 546 -17.31 7.80 -55.85
CA GLN A 546 -17.86 9.13 -56.26
C GLN A 546 -19.40 9.13 -56.49
N ILE A 547 -20.11 10.14 -55.90
CA ILE A 547 -21.55 10.53 -56.08
C ILE A 547 -22.58 9.55 -55.44
N SER A 548 -23.68 9.90 -54.73
CA SER A 548 -24.24 11.12 -54.06
C SER A 548 -25.06 10.65 -52.81
N SER A 549 -26.13 11.22 -52.19
CA SER A 549 -27.05 12.39 -52.33
C SER A 549 -27.79 12.56 -50.95
N LEU A 550 -28.06 13.75 -50.38
CA LEU A 550 -29.14 14.76 -50.60
C LEU A 550 -30.55 14.45 -50.05
N PHE A 551 -31.29 15.54 -49.74
CA PHE A 551 -32.58 15.70 -49.00
C PHE A 551 -32.49 15.71 -47.45
N VAL A 552 -32.89 16.70 -46.63
CA VAL A 552 -33.79 17.91 -46.63
C VAL A 552 -35.04 17.72 -45.74
N ASN A 553 -35.05 18.38 -44.56
CA ASN A 553 -36.03 19.33 -43.95
C ASN A 553 -37.54 19.33 -44.34
N PRO A 554 -38.47 19.97 -43.56
CA PRO A 554 -38.40 20.63 -42.22
C PRO A 554 -39.63 20.40 -41.27
N GLU A 555 -39.73 21.20 -40.17
CA GLU A 555 -40.98 21.70 -39.49
C GLU A 555 -41.94 20.70 -38.75
N SER A 556 -42.83 21.07 -37.79
CA SER A 556 -42.94 22.22 -36.84
C SER A 556 -43.98 21.97 -35.70
N SER A 557 -44.13 22.94 -34.76
CA SER A 557 -45.33 23.25 -33.92
C SER A 557 -45.66 22.47 -32.60
N SER A 558 -45.32 23.09 -31.43
CA SER A 558 -46.20 23.65 -30.35
C SER A 558 -47.50 22.97 -29.83
N PRO A 559 -48.14 23.41 -28.71
CA PRO A 559 -47.68 23.97 -27.40
C PRO A 559 -48.52 23.53 -26.14
N SER A 560 -48.06 23.86 -24.90
CA SER A 560 -48.88 24.26 -23.70
C SER A 560 -47.97 24.47 -22.46
N SER A 561 -47.84 25.67 -21.85
CA SER A 561 -48.65 26.25 -20.74
C SER A 561 -48.39 25.58 -19.35
N THR A 562 -48.35 26.24 -18.18
CA THR A 562 -48.64 27.63 -17.73
C THR A 562 -47.79 28.06 -16.50
N GLY A 563 -47.47 29.36 -16.37
CA GLY A 563 -47.23 30.04 -15.08
C GLY A 563 -45.91 29.75 -14.34
N SER A 564 -45.44 30.60 -13.41
CA SER A 564 -45.92 31.93 -13.00
C SER A 564 -44.75 32.83 -12.57
N SER A 565 -44.97 34.15 -12.55
CA SER A 565 -43.98 35.17 -12.22
C SER A 565 -43.65 35.27 -10.72
N ILE A 566 -42.45 35.77 -10.42
CA ILE A 566 -42.25 36.97 -9.59
C ILE A 566 -40.91 37.61 -9.97
N SER A 567 -40.87 38.94 -9.99
CA SER A 567 -39.67 39.73 -10.30
C SER A 567 -39.38 40.72 -9.19
N SER A 568 -38.13 40.83 -8.77
CA SER A 568 -37.63 42.00 -8.04
C SER A 568 -36.22 42.34 -8.49
N GLN A 569 -36.04 43.59 -8.94
CA GLN A 569 -34.74 44.20 -9.10
C GLN A 569 -34.34 44.86 -7.77
N SER A 570 -33.07 44.81 -7.42
CA SER A 570 -32.42 45.87 -6.66
C SER A 570 -30.98 46.01 -7.11
N THR A 571 -30.41 47.20 -6.93
CA THR A 571 -29.20 47.65 -7.62
C THR A 571 -28.08 48.04 -6.67
N SER A 572 -26.84 47.95 -7.16
CA SER A 572 -25.64 48.59 -6.61
C SER A 572 -25.13 48.01 -5.26
N ASN A 573 -23.89 48.26 -4.84
CA ASN A 573 -22.85 49.09 -5.46
C ASN A 573 -21.43 48.52 -5.22
N HIS A 574 -20.44 49.01 -5.96
CA HIS A 574 -19.03 48.62 -5.79
C HIS A 574 -18.43 49.10 -4.46
N SER A 575 -17.50 48.31 -3.91
CA SER A 575 -16.40 48.81 -3.09
C SER A 575 -15.09 48.14 -3.54
N ASN A 576 -14.02 48.93 -3.67
CA ASN A 576 -12.70 48.46 -4.06
C ASN A 576 -11.88 48.08 -2.83
N LEU A 577 -11.14 46.96 -2.87
CA LEU A 577 -10.04 46.68 -1.95
C LEU A 577 -8.84 46.06 -2.69
N THR A 578 -7.93 46.96 -3.07
CA THR A 578 -6.46 46.81 -3.06
C THR A 578 -5.85 45.45 -3.39
N ASN A 579 -5.16 45.38 -4.54
CA ASN A 579 -4.14 44.37 -4.82
C ASN A 579 -3.08 44.29 -3.71
N GLN A 580 -2.82 43.08 -3.19
CA GLN A 580 -1.49 42.69 -2.74
C GLN A 580 -0.99 41.55 -3.62
N LYS A 581 0.06 41.80 -4.42
CA LYS A 581 0.75 40.76 -5.19
C LYS A 581 1.72 40.01 -4.28
N SER A 582 1.29 38.91 -3.68
CA SER A 582 2.20 37.90 -3.11
C SER A 582 2.66 36.96 -4.23
N SER A 583 3.91 37.10 -4.68
CA SER A 583 4.48 36.30 -5.77
C SER A 583 4.89 34.89 -5.31
N ALA A 584 3.91 34.05 -5.00
CA ALA A 584 4.13 32.62 -4.85
C ALA A 584 4.45 32.00 -6.22
N LYS A 585 5.63 31.39 -6.36
CA LYS A 585 5.93 30.54 -7.54
C LYS A 585 5.03 29.31 -7.47
N LEU A 586 4.10 29.17 -8.42
CA LEU A 586 3.57 27.84 -8.72
C LEU A 586 4.74 26.97 -9.21
N VAL A 587 4.82 25.76 -8.66
CA VAL A 587 5.59 24.65 -9.22
C VAL A 587 4.57 23.56 -9.47
N ASP A 588 4.28 23.29 -10.74
CA ASP A 588 3.35 22.22 -11.09
C ASP A 588 3.98 20.86 -10.81
N LEU A 589 3.25 20.06 -10.04
CA LEU A 589 3.54 18.68 -9.63
C LEU A 589 2.29 17.81 -9.84
#